data_AF-A0A5B0P346-F1
#
_entry.id   AF-A0A5B0P346-F1
#
_cell.length_a   1.000
_cell.length_b   1.000
_cell.length_c   1.000
_cell.angle_alpha   90.00
_cell.angle_beta   90.00
_cell.angle_gamma   90.00
#
_symmetry.space_group_name_H-M   'P 1'
#
loop_
_entity.id
_entity.type
_entity.pdbx_description
1 polymer ?
#
loop_
_entity_poly.entity_id
_entity_poly.type
_entity_poly.pdbx_seq_one_letter_code
_entity_poly.pdbx_strand_id
1 'polypeptide(L)'
;MATLTSPSVVESRTSTPQNCSVQPINPGGPIIEHDALDRLVIGLYEGEGFAENHDDPDQRPCNWYVEGLLDEDGTALIGAARTEKLQRGTNEMQLFLDVITAGGCKAEAVGHIQPARWAKNMVNGAFSTMCTLSRASIAQFLAPDFLPHTLPAVRETMVEMLCVARALGYREAELSAETVDEVISLMLQNSQSKGSVSRLPSALKASPANQATDRRINPDVPPEDKDPDGTEVKNIGVGGPMGQPSFKPSMLIDMERNRPIELEPIIGAVLERAKSKAIETPRLDL
;
A
#
# COMPACT_ATOMS: atom_id res chain seq x y z
N MET A 1 14.28 -28.67 67.34
CA MET A 1 12.91 -29.20 67.12
C MET A 1 11.99 -28.03 66.84
N ALA A 2 11.86 -27.65 65.57
CA ALA A 2 10.79 -26.79 65.08
C ALA A 2 10.52 -27.24 63.63
N THR A 3 9.33 -27.75 63.42
CA THR A 3 8.92 -28.61 62.31
C THR A 3 8.46 -27.76 61.13
N LEU A 4 8.90 -28.14 59.93
CA LEU A 4 8.46 -27.61 58.65
C LEU A 4 6.96 -27.90 58.43
N THR A 5 6.17 -26.87 58.17
CA THR A 5 4.80 -26.99 57.68
C THR A 5 4.77 -26.65 56.19
N SER A 6 4.45 -27.64 55.37
CA SER A 6 4.16 -27.53 53.94
C SER A 6 2.88 -26.72 53.68
N PRO A 7 2.79 -25.92 52.61
CA PRO A 7 1.54 -25.31 52.19
C PRO A 7 0.69 -26.27 51.35
N SER A 8 -0.62 -26.12 51.48
CA SER A 8 -1.68 -26.96 50.93
C SER A 8 -1.80 -26.92 49.41
N VAL A 9 -2.13 -28.07 48.83
CA VAL A 9 -2.46 -28.28 47.41
C VAL A 9 -3.69 -27.45 47.03
N VAL A 10 -3.57 -26.59 46.02
CA VAL A 10 -4.69 -25.90 45.37
C VAL A 10 -5.11 -26.74 44.17
N GLU A 11 -6.35 -27.26 44.20
CA GLU A 11 -6.95 -28.01 43.10
C GLU A 11 -7.07 -27.15 41.83
N SER A 12 -6.59 -27.69 40.71
CA SER A 12 -6.71 -27.09 39.39
C SER A 12 -8.16 -27.12 38.91
N ARG A 13 -8.81 -25.95 38.83
CA ARG A 13 -10.07 -25.81 38.09
C ARG A 13 -9.75 -25.67 36.60
N THR A 14 -9.82 -26.77 35.88
CA THR A 14 -9.93 -26.77 34.42
C THR A 14 -11.31 -26.28 34.02
N SER A 15 -11.46 -24.97 33.79
CA SER A 15 -12.63 -24.42 33.11
C SER A 15 -12.29 -24.20 31.63
N THR A 16 -12.77 -25.10 30.79
CA THR A 16 -12.88 -24.92 29.34
C THR A 16 -13.56 -23.57 29.07
N PRO A 17 -13.03 -22.68 28.20
CA PRO A 17 -13.72 -21.45 27.86
C PRO A 17 -15.04 -21.82 27.17
N GLN A 18 -16.16 -21.30 27.69
CA GLN A 18 -17.44 -21.40 27.02
C GLN A 18 -17.33 -20.70 25.66
N ASN A 19 -17.72 -21.40 24.59
CA ASN A 19 -17.96 -20.82 23.27
C ASN A 19 -18.87 -19.59 23.43
N CYS A 20 -18.27 -18.41 23.38
CA CYS A 20 -19.01 -17.16 23.38
C CYS A 20 -19.63 -17.05 21.98
N SER A 21 -20.91 -17.40 21.85
CA SER A 21 -21.67 -17.03 20.66
C SER A 21 -21.76 -15.50 20.67
N VAL A 22 -20.87 -14.86 19.91
CA VAL A 22 -20.90 -13.42 19.69
C VAL A 22 -22.19 -13.13 18.94
N GLN A 23 -23.20 -12.66 19.66
CA GLN A 23 -24.36 -12.06 19.02
C GLN A 23 -23.89 -10.82 18.27
N PRO A 24 -24.36 -10.59 17.03
CA PRO A 24 -23.99 -9.39 16.28
C PRO A 24 -24.34 -8.16 17.12
N ILE A 25 -23.34 -7.32 17.34
CA ILE A 25 -23.44 -6.10 18.13
C ILE A 25 -24.60 -5.27 17.56
N ASN A 26 -25.49 -4.83 18.45
CA ASN A 26 -26.70 -4.06 18.16
C ASN A 26 -26.41 -2.94 17.12
N PRO A 27 -27.13 -2.86 15.99
CA PRO A 27 -26.75 -2.07 14.80
C PRO A 27 -26.98 -0.55 14.93
N GLY A 28 -27.00 -0.01 16.16
CA GLY A 28 -27.32 1.39 16.42
C GLY A 28 -26.15 2.38 16.24
N GLY A 29 -24.94 1.87 16.01
CA GLY A 29 -23.76 2.70 15.70
C GLY A 29 -23.59 2.90 14.18
N PRO A 30 -22.87 3.95 13.74
CA PRO A 30 -22.55 4.10 12.33
C PRO A 30 -21.78 2.87 11.81
N ILE A 31 -22.34 2.22 10.79
CA ILE A 31 -21.66 1.14 10.08
C ILE A 31 -20.59 1.77 9.20
N ILE A 32 -19.33 1.42 9.43
CA ILE A 32 -18.22 1.87 8.58
C ILE A 32 -18.25 1.04 7.29
N GLU A 33 -18.50 1.69 6.16
CA GLU A 33 -18.39 1.07 4.84
C GLU A 33 -16.93 1.09 4.39
N HIS A 34 -16.31 -0.08 4.35
CA HIS A 34 -14.93 -0.25 3.88
C HIS A 34 -14.87 -0.39 2.35
N ASP A 35 -14.00 0.39 1.71
CA ASP A 35 -13.66 0.37 0.29
C ASP A 35 -12.68 -0.79 -0.07
N ALA A 36 -12.32 -0.96 -1.35
CA ALA A 36 -11.35 -1.97 -1.81
C ALA A 36 -9.93 -1.80 -1.24
N LEU A 37 -9.55 -0.57 -0.86
CA LEU A 37 -8.28 -0.21 -0.23
C LEU A 37 -8.34 -0.30 1.31
N ASP A 38 -9.54 -0.40 1.89
CA ASP A 38 -9.77 -0.55 3.32
C ASP A 38 -9.76 -2.03 3.71
N ARG A 39 -8.57 -2.64 3.65
CA ARG A 39 -8.34 -4.05 3.99
C ARG A 39 -7.11 -4.20 4.86
N LEU A 40 -7.26 -4.90 5.98
CA LEU A 40 -6.15 -5.26 6.86
C LEU A 40 -5.67 -6.68 6.55
N VAL A 41 -4.38 -6.84 6.27
CA VAL A 41 -3.75 -8.15 6.16
C VAL A 41 -2.87 -8.33 7.38
N ILE A 42 -3.12 -9.39 8.15
CA ILE A 42 -2.27 -9.82 9.26
C ILE A 42 -1.61 -11.15 8.91
N GLY A 43 -0.45 -11.43 9.46
CA GLY A 43 0.25 -12.66 9.14
C GLY A 43 1.44 -12.91 10.05
N LEU A 44 1.94 -14.15 10.06
CA LEU A 44 3.18 -14.45 10.77
C LEU A 44 4.36 -13.80 10.07
N TYR A 45 5.26 -13.24 10.88
CA TYR A 45 6.53 -12.70 10.44
C TYR A 45 7.65 -13.66 10.84
N GLU A 46 8.24 -14.31 9.83
CA GLU A 46 9.32 -15.28 10.01
C GLU A 46 10.67 -14.76 9.51
N GLY A 47 10.77 -13.43 9.33
CA GLY A 47 11.98 -12.77 8.85
C GLY A 47 11.86 -12.40 7.38
N GLU A 48 12.89 -11.74 6.85
CA GLU A 48 12.96 -11.37 5.44
C GLU A 48 13.59 -12.46 4.59
N GLY A 49 13.14 -12.54 3.34
CA GLY A 49 13.48 -13.58 2.40
C GLY A 49 12.59 -14.81 2.55
N PHE A 50 12.90 -15.81 1.73
CA PHE A 50 12.22 -17.10 1.72
C PHE A 50 13.27 -18.20 1.74
N ALA A 51 13.15 -19.15 2.67
CA ALA A 51 13.99 -20.34 2.74
C ALA A 51 13.13 -21.58 2.70
N GLU A 52 13.52 -22.57 1.89
CA GLU A 52 12.83 -23.86 1.85
C GLU A 52 13.08 -24.66 3.13
N ASN A 53 14.23 -24.46 3.78
CA ASN A 53 14.59 -25.09 5.03
C ASN A 53 15.15 -24.09 6.03
N HIS A 54 14.33 -23.68 7.01
CA HIS A 54 14.74 -22.78 8.09
C HIS A 54 15.66 -23.43 9.14
N ASP A 55 15.70 -24.77 9.20
CA ASP A 55 16.58 -25.50 10.11
C ASP A 55 18.03 -25.55 9.60
N ASP A 56 18.24 -25.35 8.30
CA ASP A 56 19.57 -25.32 7.69
C ASP A 56 20.22 -23.92 7.87
N PRO A 57 21.31 -23.80 8.64
CA PRO A 57 21.99 -22.53 8.86
C PRO A 57 22.58 -21.92 7.57
N ASP A 58 22.91 -22.73 6.57
CA ASP A 58 23.51 -22.27 5.30
C ASP A 58 22.44 -21.78 4.30
N GLN A 59 21.16 -22.11 4.52
CA GLN A 59 20.03 -21.66 3.69
C GLN A 59 19.25 -20.48 4.31
N ARG A 60 19.72 -19.93 5.43
CA ARG A 60 19.04 -18.82 6.09
C ARG A 60 19.09 -17.56 5.20
N PRO A 61 17.97 -16.84 5.04
CA PRO A 61 17.98 -15.61 4.29
C PRO A 61 18.77 -14.53 5.06
N CYS A 62 19.33 -13.56 4.33
CA CYS A 62 20.32 -12.62 4.88
C CYS A 62 19.79 -11.72 6.02
N ASN A 63 18.47 -11.66 6.24
CA ASN A 63 17.81 -10.87 7.28
C ASN A 63 16.80 -11.74 8.06
N TRP A 64 17.26 -12.91 8.55
CA TRP A 64 16.44 -13.87 9.30
C TRP A 64 16.16 -13.48 10.75
N TYR A 65 16.65 -12.32 11.23
CA TYR A 65 16.45 -11.95 12.64
C TYR A 65 14.96 -11.74 12.92
N VAL A 66 14.40 -12.64 13.72
CA VAL A 66 13.05 -12.55 14.26
C VAL A 66 13.15 -12.82 15.75
N GLU A 67 13.08 -11.76 16.53
CA GLU A 67 13.10 -11.83 17.99
C GLU A 67 12.06 -12.84 18.53
N GLY A 68 10.88 -12.91 17.91
CA GLY A 68 9.83 -13.85 18.27
C GLY A 68 10.11 -15.32 17.97
N LEU A 69 11.21 -15.65 17.28
CA LEU A 69 11.64 -17.02 16.96
C LEU A 69 13.02 -17.35 17.55
N LEU A 70 13.44 -16.62 18.59
CA LEU A 70 14.62 -16.93 19.38
C LEU A 70 14.26 -17.65 20.68
N ASP A 71 15.17 -18.49 21.17
CA ASP A 71 15.15 -19.06 22.51
C ASP A 71 15.64 -18.04 23.55
N GLU A 72 15.54 -18.37 24.85
CA GLU A 72 15.91 -17.47 25.95
C GLU A 72 17.38 -17.03 25.93
N ASP A 73 18.26 -17.85 25.35
CA ASP A 73 19.68 -17.56 25.17
C ASP A 73 20.00 -16.77 23.89
N GLY A 74 18.97 -16.40 23.12
CA GLY A 74 19.08 -15.67 21.86
C GLY A 74 19.39 -16.53 20.64
N THR A 75 19.46 -17.85 20.78
CA THR A 75 19.66 -18.76 19.65
C THR A 75 18.37 -18.96 18.86
N ALA A 76 18.46 -19.33 17.58
CA ALA A 76 17.28 -19.54 16.74
C ALA A 76 16.52 -20.80 17.16
N LEU A 77 15.19 -20.69 17.32
CA LEU A 77 14.35 -21.88 17.47
C LEU A 77 14.39 -22.70 16.18
N ILE A 78 14.58 -24.02 16.33
CA ILE A 78 14.62 -24.99 15.23
C ILE A 78 13.68 -26.18 15.51
N GLY A 79 13.34 -26.92 14.46
CA GLY A 79 12.57 -28.17 14.55
C GLY A 79 11.25 -28.04 15.33
N ALA A 80 11.05 -28.93 16.31
CA ALA A 80 9.80 -28.99 17.06
C ALA A 80 9.50 -27.72 17.85
N ALA A 81 10.51 -27.08 18.45
CA ALA A 81 10.33 -25.85 19.23
C ALA A 81 9.87 -24.68 18.34
N ARG A 82 10.48 -24.54 17.15
CA ARG A 82 10.05 -23.57 16.13
C ARG A 82 8.61 -23.84 15.69
N THR A 83 8.29 -25.10 15.41
CA THR A 83 6.96 -25.53 14.96
C THR A 83 5.89 -25.21 16.00
N GLU A 84 6.15 -25.50 17.28
CA GLU A 84 5.22 -25.18 18.37
C GLU A 84 5.02 -23.66 18.51
N LYS A 85 6.10 -22.88 18.41
CA LYS A 85 6.04 -21.42 18.49
C LYS A 85 5.19 -20.83 17.36
N LEU A 86 5.37 -21.30 16.13
CA LEU A 86 4.56 -20.87 14.98
C LEU A 86 3.11 -21.29 15.12
N GLN A 87 2.83 -22.51 15.59
CA GLN A 87 1.46 -22.96 15.82
C GLN A 87 0.76 -22.08 16.86
N ARG A 88 1.47 -21.68 17.92
CA ARG A 88 0.95 -20.74 18.92
C ARG A 88 0.66 -19.37 18.29
N GLY A 89 1.60 -18.84 17.51
CA GLY A 89 1.41 -17.58 16.77
C GLY A 89 0.21 -17.62 15.83
N THR A 90 -0.01 -18.74 15.12
CA THR A 90 -1.20 -18.94 14.28
C THR A 90 -2.49 -18.86 15.09
N ASN A 91 -2.53 -19.50 16.27
CA ASN A 91 -3.72 -19.47 17.13
C ASN A 91 -3.99 -18.06 17.67
N GLU A 92 -2.95 -17.33 18.08
CA GLU A 92 -3.05 -15.95 18.56
C GLU A 92 -3.49 -15.00 17.45
N MET A 93 -2.95 -15.16 16.24
CA MET A 93 -3.34 -14.42 15.05
C MET A 93 -4.82 -14.66 14.69
N GLN A 94 -5.29 -15.91 14.79
CA GLN A 94 -6.69 -16.24 14.54
C GLN A 94 -7.61 -15.59 15.58
N LEU A 95 -7.24 -15.64 16.87
CA LEU A 95 -7.97 -14.94 17.92
C LEU A 95 -8.04 -13.43 17.65
N PHE A 96 -6.92 -12.82 17.23
CA PHE A 96 -6.90 -11.41 16.87
C PHE A 96 -7.82 -11.13 15.67
N LEU A 97 -7.78 -11.96 14.62
CA LEU A 97 -8.67 -11.86 13.46
C LEU A 97 -10.15 -11.88 13.87
N ASP A 98 -10.52 -12.81 14.75
CA ASP A 98 -11.89 -12.95 15.24
C ASP A 98 -12.35 -11.68 15.97
N VAL A 99 -11.49 -11.12 16.83
CA VAL A 99 -11.79 -9.89 17.58
C VAL A 99 -11.96 -8.68 16.66
N ILE A 100 -11.03 -8.44 15.74
CA ILE A 100 -11.10 -7.28 14.84
C ILE A 100 -12.27 -7.38 13.86
N THR A 101 -12.59 -8.60 13.42
CA THR A 101 -13.71 -8.85 12.50
C THR A 101 -15.05 -8.69 13.23
N ALA A 102 -15.14 -9.15 14.48
CA ALA A 102 -16.30 -8.88 15.34
C ALA A 102 -16.50 -7.37 15.59
N GLY A 103 -15.41 -6.59 15.59
CA GLY A 103 -15.42 -5.13 15.61
C GLY A 103 -15.79 -4.46 14.28
N GLY A 104 -16.05 -5.23 13.21
CA GLY A 104 -16.44 -4.72 11.90
C GLY A 104 -15.29 -4.39 10.95
N CYS A 105 -14.05 -4.78 11.27
CA CYS A 105 -12.91 -4.62 10.36
C CYS A 105 -12.95 -5.66 9.23
N LYS A 106 -12.67 -5.25 7.99
CA LYS A 106 -12.36 -6.18 6.89
C LYS A 106 -10.90 -6.61 6.99
N ALA A 107 -10.67 -7.81 7.49
CA ALA A 107 -9.33 -8.34 7.69
C ALA A 107 -9.17 -9.77 7.16
N GLU A 108 -7.93 -10.13 6.82
CA GLU A 108 -7.54 -11.50 6.48
C GLU A 108 -6.27 -11.90 7.23
N ALA A 109 -6.13 -13.18 7.54
CA ALA A 109 -4.91 -13.76 8.08
C ALA A 109 -4.18 -14.57 7.02
N VAL A 110 -2.87 -14.39 6.91
CA VAL A 110 -1.98 -15.15 6.03
C VAL A 110 -0.89 -15.85 6.82
N GLY A 111 -0.48 -17.04 6.37
CA GLY A 111 0.59 -17.79 7.04
C GLY A 111 1.94 -17.08 7.01
N HIS A 112 2.19 -16.28 5.97
CA HIS A 112 3.44 -15.53 5.81
C HIS A 112 3.16 -14.11 5.30
N ILE A 113 3.47 -13.11 6.11
CA ILE A 113 3.06 -11.71 5.84
C ILE A 113 3.91 -11.00 4.78
N GLN A 114 5.11 -11.49 4.48
CA GLN A 114 6.08 -10.74 3.69
C GLN A 114 5.66 -10.46 2.25
N PRO A 115 5.04 -11.39 1.50
CA PRO A 115 4.57 -11.09 0.16
C PRO A 115 3.55 -9.95 0.14
N ALA A 116 2.63 -9.93 1.10
CA ALA A 116 1.68 -8.82 1.26
C ALA A 116 2.39 -7.50 1.60
N ARG A 117 3.44 -7.54 2.42
CA ARG A 117 4.27 -6.35 2.71
C ARG A 117 5.00 -5.85 1.46
N TRP A 118 5.56 -6.73 0.63
CA TRP A 118 6.18 -6.37 -0.65
C TRP A 118 5.17 -5.73 -1.61
N ALA A 119 4.00 -6.35 -1.79
CA ALA A 119 2.93 -5.82 -2.63
C ALA A 119 2.48 -4.43 -2.16
N LYS A 120 2.30 -4.24 -0.85
CA LYS A 120 1.99 -2.93 -0.28
C LYS A 120 3.13 -1.93 -0.48
N ASN A 121 4.38 -2.36 -0.31
CA ASN A 121 5.52 -1.48 -0.48
C ASN A 121 5.71 -1.08 -1.95
N MET A 122 5.33 -1.90 -2.94
CA MET A 122 5.35 -1.50 -4.35
C MET A 122 4.48 -0.27 -4.63
N VAL A 123 3.31 -0.17 -3.99
CA VAL A 123 2.46 1.03 -4.03
C VAL A 123 3.22 2.24 -3.48
N ASN A 124 3.82 2.10 -2.30
CA ASN A 124 4.48 3.20 -1.62
C ASN A 124 5.78 3.62 -2.35
N GLY A 125 6.62 2.65 -2.68
CA GLY A 125 7.91 2.84 -3.32
C GLY A 125 7.81 3.43 -4.73
N ALA A 126 6.76 3.11 -5.49
CA ALA A 126 6.54 3.69 -6.81
C ALA A 126 5.56 4.88 -6.76
N PHE A 127 4.27 4.63 -6.55
CA PHE A 127 3.24 5.67 -6.67
C PHE A 127 3.38 6.79 -5.62
N SER A 128 3.53 6.43 -4.34
CA SER A 128 3.63 7.45 -3.28
C SER A 128 4.89 8.31 -3.46
N THR A 129 6.02 7.69 -3.76
CA THR A 129 7.29 8.39 -4.06
C THR A 129 7.14 9.35 -5.24
N MET A 130 6.66 8.87 -6.39
CA MET A 130 6.57 9.71 -7.60
C MET A 130 5.56 10.84 -7.44
N CYS A 131 4.41 10.60 -6.81
CA CYS A 131 3.45 11.65 -6.47
C CYS A 131 4.04 12.69 -5.51
N THR A 132 4.87 12.26 -4.56
CA THR A 132 5.56 13.16 -3.62
C THR A 132 6.54 14.05 -4.38
N LEU A 133 7.39 13.46 -5.24
CA LEU A 133 8.37 14.19 -6.05
C LEU A 133 7.69 15.17 -7.03
N SER A 134 6.62 14.75 -7.68
CA SER A 134 5.90 15.57 -8.66
C SER A 134 4.90 16.55 -8.03
N ARG A 135 4.66 16.46 -6.72
CA ARG A 135 3.61 17.19 -5.99
C ARG A 135 2.23 17.01 -6.60
N ALA A 136 1.97 15.85 -7.20
CA ALA A 136 0.73 15.56 -7.91
C ALA A 136 -0.07 14.48 -7.19
N SER A 137 -1.38 14.61 -7.15
CA SER A 137 -2.26 13.53 -6.68
C SER A 137 -2.22 12.33 -7.63
N ILE A 138 -2.73 11.18 -7.21
CA ILE A 138 -2.77 9.98 -8.06
C ILE A 138 -3.57 10.22 -9.35
N ALA A 139 -4.68 10.96 -9.29
CA ALA A 139 -5.48 11.25 -10.49
C ALA A 139 -4.75 12.19 -11.47
N GLN A 140 -3.97 13.15 -10.97
CA GLN A 140 -3.15 14.01 -11.84
C GLN A 140 -2.00 13.21 -12.46
N PHE A 141 -1.34 12.37 -11.65
CA PHE A 141 -0.23 11.53 -12.06
C PHE A 141 -0.64 10.48 -13.11
N LEU A 142 -1.86 9.96 -13.03
CA LEU A 142 -2.44 8.98 -13.96
C LEU A 142 -3.34 9.60 -15.04
N ALA A 143 -3.37 10.93 -15.19
CA ALA A 143 -4.19 11.56 -16.20
C ALA A 143 -3.74 11.15 -17.62
N PRO A 144 -4.65 11.06 -18.61
CA PRO A 144 -4.34 10.57 -19.96
C PRO A 144 -3.14 11.25 -20.63
N ASP A 145 -2.96 12.55 -20.41
CA ASP A 145 -1.88 13.33 -21.01
C ASP A 145 -0.49 12.96 -20.45
N PHE A 146 -0.42 12.44 -19.22
CA PHE A 146 0.83 12.06 -18.55
C PHE A 146 1.07 10.55 -18.50
N LEU A 147 0.01 9.75 -18.64
CA LEU A 147 0.04 8.29 -18.53
C LEU A 147 1.13 7.62 -19.39
N PRO A 148 1.40 8.04 -20.65
CA PRO A 148 2.48 7.47 -21.46
C PRO A 148 3.89 7.63 -20.85
N HIS A 149 4.07 8.61 -19.96
CA HIS A 149 5.34 8.90 -19.31
C HIS A 149 5.40 8.35 -17.88
N THR A 150 4.29 8.40 -17.14
CA THR A 150 4.25 8.00 -15.73
C THR A 150 4.13 6.49 -15.55
N LEU A 151 3.37 5.81 -16.40
CA LEU A 151 3.11 4.37 -16.26
C LEU A 151 4.37 3.51 -16.46
N PRO A 152 5.22 3.74 -17.49
CA PRO A 152 6.47 2.99 -17.63
C PRO A 152 7.38 3.17 -16.41
N ALA A 153 7.54 4.41 -15.94
CA ALA A 153 8.38 4.71 -14.78
C ALA A 153 7.92 3.94 -13.53
N VAL A 154 6.62 3.98 -13.21
CA VAL A 154 6.05 3.23 -12.08
C VAL A 154 6.28 1.73 -12.23
N ARG A 155 5.97 1.18 -13.40
CA ARG A 155 6.09 -0.26 -13.65
C ARG A 155 7.53 -0.72 -13.48
N GLU A 156 8.48 0.01 -14.06
CA GLU A 156 9.90 -0.33 -14.01
C GLU A 156 10.47 -0.20 -12.59
N THR A 157 10.04 0.79 -11.80
CA THR A 157 10.38 0.88 -10.37
C THR A 157 9.86 -0.32 -9.58
N MET A 158 8.60 -0.73 -9.79
CA MET A 158 8.07 -1.91 -9.10
C MET A 158 8.74 -3.21 -9.54
N VAL A 159 9.16 -3.32 -10.81
CA VAL A 159 9.96 -4.45 -11.31
C VAL A 159 11.34 -4.49 -10.64
N GLU A 160 12.02 -3.35 -10.44
CA GLU A 160 13.27 -3.32 -9.67
C GLU A 160 13.06 -3.82 -8.24
N MET A 161 11.98 -3.37 -7.57
CA MET A 161 11.62 -3.88 -6.23
C MET A 161 11.36 -5.39 -6.25
N LEU A 162 10.70 -5.91 -7.28
CA LEU A 162 10.48 -7.34 -7.45
C LEU A 162 11.80 -8.10 -7.66
N CYS A 163 12.75 -7.54 -8.42
CA CYS A 163 14.09 -8.13 -8.58
C CYS A 163 14.83 -8.24 -7.25
N VAL A 164 14.74 -7.22 -6.38
CA VAL A 164 15.29 -7.29 -5.02
C VAL A 164 14.60 -8.39 -4.21
N ALA A 165 13.27 -8.50 -4.29
CA ALA A 165 12.53 -9.57 -3.64
C ALA A 165 12.96 -10.96 -4.16
N ARG A 166 13.17 -11.13 -5.47
CA ARG A 166 13.71 -12.38 -6.04
C ARG A 166 15.09 -12.72 -5.48
N ALA A 167 15.98 -11.75 -5.32
CA ALA A 167 17.30 -11.94 -4.74
C ALA A 167 17.27 -12.32 -3.25
N LEU A 168 16.18 -12.02 -2.56
CA LEU A 168 15.90 -12.45 -1.19
C LEU A 168 15.21 -13.84 -1.12
N GLY A 169 14.86 -14.43 -2.25
CA GLY A 169 14.33 -15.80 -2.36
C GLY A 169 12.84 -15.91 -2.58
N TYR A 170 12.07 -14.82 -2.61
CA TYR A 170 10.63 -14.87 -2.89
C TYR A 170 10.39 -15.39 -4.31
N ARG A 171 9.64 -16.49 -4.48
CA ARG A 171 9.41 -17.11 -5.80
C ARG A 171 8.08 -16.63 -6.37
N GLU A 172 7.79 -17.08 -7.58
CA GLU A 172 6.55 -16.76 -8.28
C GLU A 172 5.30 -17.18 -7.50
N ALA A 173 5.40 -18.29 -6.76
CA ALA A 173 4.29 -18.82 -5.97
C ALA A 173 3.94 -17.92 -4.77
N GLU A 174 4.92 -17.28 -4.13
CA GLU A 174 4.66 -16.43 -2.96
C GLU A 174 4.37 -14.98 -3.36
N LEU A 175 5.09 -14.44 -4.33
CA LEU A 175 4.96 -13.07 -4.81
C LEU A 175 4.95 -13.11 -6.33
N SER A 176 3.79 -13.10 -6.98
CA SER A 176 3.67 -13.18 -8.43
C SER A 176 4.23 -11.94 -9.12
N ALA A 177 4.80 -12.08 -10.31
CA ALA A 177 5.14 -10.95 -11.16
C ALA A 177 3.91 -10.17 -11.60
N GLU A 178 2.74 -10.83 -11.67
CA GLU A 178 1.44 -10.21 -11.98
C GLU A 178 1.06 -9.15 -10.94
N THR A 179 1.57 -9.24 -9.71
CA THR A 179 1.31 -8.26 -8.64
C THR A 179 1.67 -6.83 -9.07
N VAL A 180 2.67 -6.65 -9.94
CA VAL A 180 3.01 -5.34 -10.51
C VAL A 180 1.84 -4.77 -11.32
N ASP A 181 1.28 -5.58 -12.20
CA ASP A 181 0.19 -5.17 -13.09
C ASP A 181 -1.16 -5.08 -12.35
N GLU A 182 -1.34 -5.89 -11.29
CA GLU A 182 -2.48 -5.80 -10.35
C GLU A 182 -2.47 -4.47 -9.59
N VAL A 183 -1.31 -4.06 -9.04
CA VAL A 183 -1.14 -2.78 -8.34
C VAL A 183 -1.43 -1.61 -9.28
N ILE A 184 -0.91 -1.65 -10.52
CA ILE A 184 -1.21 -0.65 -11.55
C ILE A 184 -2.71 -0.59 -11.82
N SER A 185 -3.35 -1.74 -12.04
CA SER A 185 -4.77 -1.83 -12.34
C SER A 185 -5.62 -1.26 -11.21
N LEU A 186 -5.27 -1.58 -9.97
CA LEU A 186 -5.91 -1.05 -8.77
C LEU A 186 -5.81 0.49 -8.71
N MET A 187 -4.63 1.06 -8.97
CA MET A 187 -4.44 2.51 -8.94
C MET A 187 -5.17 3.21 -10.08
N LEU A 188 -5.18 2.64 -11.29
CA LEU A 188 -5.95 3.17 -12.41
C LEU A 188 -7.45 3.18 -12.12
N GLN A 189 -8.00 2.08 -11.61
CA GLN A 189 -9.42 1.96 -11.27
C GLN A 189 -9.84 2.96 -10.19
N ASN A 190 -8.98 3.17 -9.18
CA ASN A 190 -9.26 4.10 -8.09
C ASN A 190 -8.96 5.57 -8.43
N SER A 191 -8.16 5.83 -9.47
CA SER A 191 -7.88 7.19 -9.97
C SER A 191 -8.99 7.74 -10.88
N GLN A 192 -9.67 6.86 -11.61
CA GLN A 192 -10.77 7.25 -12.48
C GLN A 192 -11.99 7.53 -11.62
N SER A 193 -12.52 8.75 -11.73
CA SER A 193 -13.78 9.11 -11.11
C SER A 193 -14.84 8.06 -11.48
N LYS A 194 -15.59 7.52 -10.50
CA LYS A 194 -16.80 6.70 -10.72
C LYS A 194 -17.93 7.45 -11.48
N GLY A 195 -17.59 8.50 -12.23
CA GLY A 195 -18.47 9.38 -12.97
C GLY A 195 -17.81 9.90 -14.24
N SER A 196 -17.44 9.00 -15.16
CA SER A 196 -17.39 9.32 -16.59
C SER A 196 -17.52 8.04 -17.41
N VAL A 197 -18.71 7.44 -17.38
CA VAL A 197 -19.14 6.66 -18.55
C VAL A 197 -19.50 7.70 -19.60
N SER A 198 -18.51 8.11 -20.39
CA SER A 198 -18.79 8.80 -21.64
C SER A 198 -19.57 7.83 -22.52
N ARG A 199 -20.90 7.94 -22.51
CA ARG A 199 -21.75 7.32 -23.53
C ARG A 199 -21.22 7.83 -24.87
N LEU A 200 -20.62 6.93 -25.63
CA LEU A 200 -20.22 7.15 -27.00
C LEU A 200 -21.42 7.74 -27.76
N PRO A 201 -21.34 8.93 -28.37
CA PRO A 201 -22.37 9.35 -29.29
C PRO A 201 -22.25 8.48 -30.54
N SER A 202 -23.22 7.59 -30.73
CA SER A 202 -23.45 6.91 -32.00
C SER A 202 -23.74 7.98 -33.07
N ALA A 203 -22.71 8.40 -33.80
CA ALA A 203 -22.86 9.26 -34.96
C ALA A 203 -21.85 8.89 -36.05
N LEU A 204 -22.11 7.76 -36.70
CA LEU A 204 -21.73 7.55 -38.09
C LEU A 204 -22.93 7.94 -38.94
N LYS A 205 -22.89 9.13 -39.55
CA LYS A 205 -23.31 9.36 -40.95
C LYS A 205 -23.06 10.81 -41.42
N ALA A 206 -22.22 10.86 -42.45
CA ALA A 206 -22.25 11.73 -43.63
C ALA A 206 -22.09 13.26 -43.48
N SER A 207 -20.96 13.75 -44.00
CA SER A 207 -20.84 15.02 -44.74
C SER A 207 -21.61 14.91 -46.09
N PRO A 208 -22.12 16.01 -46.70
CA PRO A 208 -21.23 16.98 -47.38
C PRO A 208 -21.68 18.46 -47.48
N ALA A 209 -20.67 19.29 -47.84
CA ALA A 209 -20.65 20.44 -48.75
C ALA A 209 -21.05 21.88 -48.28
N ASN A 210 -20.03 22.75 -48.41
CA ASN A 210 -19.99 24.12 -48.97
C ASN A 210 -21.05 25.18 -48.58
N GLN A 211 -20.58 26.32 -48.04
CA GLN A 211 -20.53 27.60 -48.77
C GLN A 211 -19.89 28.73 -47.94
N ALA A 212 -19.26 29.66 -48.67
CA ALA A 212 -18.50 30.81 -48.20
C ALA A 212 -19.37 32.06 -47.91
N THR A 213 -18.67 33.15 -47.56
CA THR A 213 -19.11 34.55 -47.33
C THR A 213 -19.57 34.83 -45.89
N ASP A 214 -19.23 35.93 -45.21
CA ASP A 214 -18.95 37.26 -45.74
C ASP A 214 -18.13 38.13 -44.74
N ARG A 215 -17.48 39.17 -45.29
CA ARG A 215 -16.59 40.14 -44.63
C ARG A 215 -17.33 41.12 -43.70
N ARG A 216 -16.62 41.66 -42.69
CA ARG A 216 -16.47 43.14 -42.50
C ARG A 216 -15.40 43.50 -41.46
N ILE A 217 -14.50 44.38 -41.89
CA ILE A 217 -13.48 45.13 -41.14
C ILE A 217 -14.02 46.55 -40.94
N ASN A 218 -13.73 47.20 -39.80
CA ASN A 218 -13.41 48.64 -39.74
C ASN A 218 -12.80 49.04 -38.37
N PRO A 219 -12.08 50.18 -38.28
CA PRO A 219 -10.74 50.24 -37.69
C PRO A 219 -10.57 51.28 -36.55
N ASP A 220 -9.38 51.24 -35.92
CA ASP A 220 -8.59 52.30 -35.26
C ASP A 220 -9.25 53.38 -34.34
N VAL A 221 -8.89 53.36 -33.04
CA VAL A 221 -8.44 54.53 -32.22
C VAL A 221 -7.46 54.05 -31.09
N PRO A 222 -6.30 54.72 -30.84
CA PRO A 222 -5.21 54.30 -29.91
C PRO A 222 -5.31 54.94 -28.47
N PRO A 223 -4.37 54.67 -27.52
CA PRO A 223 -4.67 54.31 -26.13
C PRO A 223 -4.66 55.47 -25.12
N GLU A 224 -5.24 55.24 -23.94
CA GLU A 224 -5.01 56.05 -22.73
C GLU A 224 -4.52 55.18 -21.56
N ASP A 225 -3.34 55.53 -21.05
CA ASP A 225 -2.71 55.00 -19.85
C ASP A 225 -3.46 55.47 -18.59
N LYS A 226 -3.85 54.52 -17.73
CA LYS A 226 -4.05 54.75 -16.29
C LYS A 226 -3.63 53.49 -15.51
N ASP A 227 -2.47 53.57 -14.86
CA ASP A 227 -2.16 52.76 -13.68
C ASP A 227 -3.15 53.13 -12.55
N PRO A 228 -3.66 52.15 -11.79
CA PRO A 228 -2.99 51.87 -10.53
C PRO A 228 -3.07 50.41 -10.03
N ASP A 229 -2.02 50.02 -9.31
CA ASP A 229 -2.05 49.31 -8.03
C ASP A 229 -2.70 47.91 -7.92
N GLY A 230 -1.94 46.98 -7.32
CA GLY A 230 -2.45 45.75 -6.71
C GLY A 230 -2.94 44.64 -7.66
N THR A 231 -2.04 43.96 -8.37
CA THR A 231 -2.41 42.67 -8.98
C THR A 231 -2.37 41.57 -7.93
N GLU A 232 -3.51 41.40 -7.26
CA GLU A 232 -3.92 40.16 -6.63
C GLU A 232 -3.91 39.06 -7.70
N VAL A 233 -3.11 38.01 -7.51
CA VAL A 233 -3.05 36.87 -8.41
C VAL A 233 -4.40 36.15 -8.32
N LYS A 234 -5.30 36.45 -9.26
CA LYS A 234 -6.56 35.70 -9.41
C LYS A 234 -6.21 34.27 -9.78
N ASN A 235 -6.35 33.38 -8.81
CA ASN A 235 -6.43 31.95 -9.04
C ASN A 235 -7.45 31.71 -10.14
N ILE A 236 -6.99 31.22 -11.29
CA ILE A 236 -7.87 30.70 -12.33
C ILE A 236 -8.50 29.44 -11.73
N GLY A 237 -9.68 29.63 -11.13
CA GLY A 237 -10.52 28.54 -10.67
C GLY A 237 -10.96 27.74 -11.88
N VAL A 238 -10.27 26.63 -12.14
CA VAL A 238 -10.79 25.57 -13.01
C VAL A 238 -11.93 24.89 -12.25
N GLY A 239 -13.11 25.49 -12.36
CA GLY A 239 -14.38 24.90 -11.94
C GLY A 239 -14.75 23.75 -12.87
N GLY A 240 -14.07 22.62 -12.74
CA GLY A 240 -14.58 21.32 -13.18
C GLY A 240 -15.61 20.79 -12.17
N PRO A 241 -16.55 19.93 -12.58
CA PRO A 241 -17.52 19.36 -11.65
C PRO A 241 -16.77 18.67 -10.52
N MET A 242 -17.24 18.83 -9.27
CA MET A 242 -16.66 18.21 -8.07
C MET A 242 -16.67 16.69 -8.19
N GLY A 243 -15.68 16.16 -8.91
CA GLY A 243 -15.23 14.79 -8.79
C GLY A 243 -14.66 14.59 -7.39
N GLN A 244 -14.77 13.37 -6.89
CA GLN A 244 -14.22 12.96 -5.59
C GLN A 244 -12.83 13.60 -5.35
N PRO A 245 -12.54 14.06 -4.11
CA PRO A 245 -11.26 14.68 -3.81
C PRO A 245 -10.14 13.77 -4.25
N SER A 246 -9.24 14.32 -5.06
CA SER A 246 -8.17 13.54 -5.67
C SER A 246 -7.28 12.92 -4.59
N PHE A 247 -7.22 11.59 -4.54
CA PHE A 247 -6.46 10.85 -3.55
C PHE A 247 -4.98 11.23 -3.60
N LYS A 248 -4.46 11.73 -2.47
CA LYS A 248 -3.04 12.03 -2.27
C LYS A 248 -2.42 10.94 -1.38
N PRO A 249 -1.30 10.33 -1.79
CA PRO A 249 -0.58 9.38 -0.95
C PRO A 249 -0.05 10.03 0.34
N SER A 250 0.18 9.23 1.39
CA SER A 250 0.59 9.71 2.71
C SER A 250 1.88 10.53 2.67
N MET A 251 2.90 10.08 1.95
CA MET A 251 4.18 10.81 1.85
C MET A 251 4.02 12.21 1.24
N LEU A 252 3.14 12.36 0.25
CA LEU A 252 2.83 13.67 -0.34
C LEU A 252 2.12 14.57 0.68
N ILE A 253 1.17 14.02 1.44
CA ILE A 253 0.47 14.74 2.51
C ILE A 253 1.46 15.19 3.60
N ASP A 254 2.36 14.32 4.03
CA ASP A 254 3.35 14.62 5.06
C ASP A 254 4.34 15.69 4.60
N MET A 255 4.84 15.60 3.36
CA MET A 255 5.67 16.64 2.75
C MET A 255 4.93 17.99 2.68
N GLU A 256 3.68 18.01 2.22
CA GLU A 256 2.87 19.25 2.15
C GLU A 256 2.62 19.86 3.54
N ARG A 257 2.59 19.02 4.59
CA ARG A 257 2.42 19.43 5.98
C ARG A 257 3.73 19.67 6.72
N ASN A 258 4.87 19.63 6.02
CA ASN A 258 6.20 19.78 6.61
C ASN A 258 6.44 18.79 7.77
N ARG A 259 6.00 17.55 7.59
CA ARG A 259 6.23 16.42 8.49
C ARG A 259 7.32 15.51 7.93
N PRO A 260 8.03 14.75 8.78
CA PRO A 260 8.93 13.70 8.30
C PRO A 260 8.17 12.72 7.39
N ILE A 261 8.74 12.41 6.23
CA ILE A 261 8.21 11.40 5.30
C ILE A 261 8.84 10.03 5.59
N GLU A 262 8.11 8.96 5.26
CA GLU A 262 8.52 7.57 5.48
C GLU A 262 9.56 7.06 4.45
N LEU A 263 10.59 7.85 4.13
CA LEU A 263 11.55 7.50 3.08
C LEU A 263 12.39 6.25 3.43
N GLU A 264 12.94 6.22 4.64
CA GLU A 264 13.78 5.11 5.12
C GLU A 264 13.04 3.76 5.20
N PRO A 265 11.87 3.65 5.84
CA PRO A 265 11.17 2.36 5.93
C PRO A 265 10.57 1.88 4.60
N ILE A 266 10.40 2.76 3.59
CA ILE A 266 9.82 2.43 2.29
C ILE A 266 10.93 2.16 1.26
N ILE A 267 11.71 3.18 0.91
CA ILE A 267 12.75 3.13 -0.13
C ILE A 267 14.07 2.68 0.47
N GLY A 268 14.48 3.29 1.59
CA GLY A 268 15.75 2.98 2.25
C GLY A 268 15.88 1.49 2.58
N ALA A 269 14.80 0.87 3.07
CA ALA A 269 14.73 -0.55 3.33
C ALA A 269 15.02 -1.38 2.06
N VAL A 270 14.36 -1.07 0.94
CA VAL A 270 14.58 -1.82 -0.33
C VAL A 270 16.02 -1.63 -0.81
N LEU A 271 16.57 -0.42 -0.75
CA LEU A 271 17.95 -0.12 -1.16
C LEU A 271 18.98 -0.84 -0.29
N GLU A 272 18.77 -0.93 1.02
CA GLU A 272 19.62 -1.71 1.93
C GLU A 272 19.67 -3.19 1.52
N ARG A 273 18.51 -3.75 1.15
CA ARG A 273 18.40 -5.15 0.71
C ARG A 273 18.99 -5.37 -0.69
N ALA A 274 18.83 -4.40 -1.58
CA ALA A 274 19.48 -4.42 -2.88
C ALA A 274 21.01 -4.45 -2.73
N LYS A 275 21.56 -3.57 -1.89
CA LYS A 275 23.00 -3.50 -1.58
C LYS A 275 23.52 -4.79 -0.97
N SER A 276 22.81 -5.39 -0.01
CA SER A 276 23.23 -6.65 0.62
C SER A 276 23.25 -7.84 -0.35
N LYS A 277 22.53 -7.74 -1.47
CA LYS A 277 22.47 -8.73 -2.54
C LYS A 277 23.22 -8.33 -3.82
N ALA A 278 23.91 -7.20 -3.81
CA ALA A 278 24.56 -6.62 -4.99
C ALA A 278 23.63 -6.50 -6.22
N ILE A 279 22.37 -6.14 -5.98
CA ILE A 279 21.39 -5.86 -7.03
C ILE A 279 21.44 -4.37 -7.35
N GLU A 280 21.63 -4.04 -8.63
CA GLU A 280 21.52 -2.66 -9.11
C GLU A 280 20.06 -2.22 -9.13
N THR A 281 19.79 -1.03 -8.59
CA THR A 281 18.44 -0.45 -8.53
C THR A 281 18.47 0.99 -9.05
N PRO A 282 18.83 1.20 -10.32
CA PRO A 282 19.13 2.53 -10.84
C PRO A 282 17.94 3.50 -10.80
N ARG A 283 16.69 3.03 -10.67
CA ARG A 283 15.53 3.92 -10.52
C ARG A 283 15.23 4.26 -9.07
N LEU A 284 15.48 3.34 -8.16
CA LEU A 284 15.33 3.60 -6.72
C LEU A 284 16.48 4.45 -6.17
N ASP A 285 17.65 4.44 -6.83
CA ASP A 285 18.83 5.23 -6.45
C ASP A 285 18.75 6.73 -6.84
N LEU A 286 17.76 7.14 -7.63
CA LEU A 286 17.59 8.51 -8.15
C LEU A 286 17.14 9.54 -7.10
#